data_AF-A0A939CYE8-F1
#
_entry.id   AF-A0A939CYE8-F1
#
_cell.length_a   1.000
_cell.length_b   1.000
_cell.length_c   1.000
_cell.angle_alpha   90.00
_cell.angle_beta   90.00
_cell.angle_gamma   90.00
#
_symmetry.space_group_name_H-M   'P 1'
#
loop_
_entity.id
_entity.type
_entity.pdbx_description
1 polymer ?
#
loop_
_entity_poly.entity_id
_entity_poly.type
_entity_poly.pdbx_seq_one_letter_code
_entity_poly.pdbx_strand_id
1 'polypeptide(L)'
;MTEEVCLVKLSYVSRFTWDEETAQRLRKLRGKTSRDKLASKAGRSNTFIQNLEWANPGNRPESISKEDAFAICNALDVPIWKLFPALVINPESLQEICKTLLT
;
A
#
# COMPACT_ATOMS: atom_id res chain seq x y z
N MET A 1 -19.09 -11.62 -18.99
CA MET A 1 -19.04 -10.35 -18.25
C MET A 1 -17.90 -9.56 -18.84
N THR A 2 -18.16 -8.35 -19.34
CA THR A 2 -17.11 -7.45 -19.83
C THR A 2 -16.43 -6.86 -18.60
N GLU A 3 -15.16 -7.20 -18.37
CA GLU A 3 -14.40 -6.60 -17.28
C GLU A 3 -14.17 -5.12 -17.60
N GLU A 4 -14.76 -4.22 -16.80
CA GLU A 4 -14.49 -2.80 -16.91
C GLU A 4 -13.12 -2.51 -16.30
N VAL A 5 -12.17 -2.12 -17.14
CA VAL A 5 -10.82 -1.74 -16.71
C VAL A 5 -10.78 -0.24 -16.46
N CYS A 6 -10.63 0.15 -15.19
CA CYS A 6 -10.41 1.54 -14.80
C CYS A 6 -8.91 1.82 -14.66
N LEU A 7 -8.39 2.78 -15.43
CA LEU A 7 -6.99 3.21 -15.37
C LEU A 7 -6.89 4.52 -14.58
N VAL A 8 -6.18 4.50 -13.46
CA VAL A 8 -5.93 5.69 -12.62
C VAL A 8 -4.48 6.13 -12.76
N LYS A 9 -4.26 7.41 -13.05
CA LYS A 9 -2.92 8.00 -12.97
C LYS A 9 -2.47 8.03 -11.51
N LEU A 10 -1.29 7.49 -11.22
CA LEU A 10 -0.68 7.49 -9.89
C LEU A 10 -0.47 8.89 -9.29
N SER A 11 -0.53 9.95 -10.10
CA SER A 11 -0.55 11.34 -9.63
C SER A 11 -1.79 11.66 -8.78
N TYR A 12 -2.90 10.95 -8.99
CA TYR A 12 -4.16 11.14 -8.26
C TYR A 12 -4.31 10.23 -7.04
N VAL A 13 -3.37 9.31 -6.82
CA VAL A 13 -3.39 8.41 -5.68
C VAL A 13 -2.67 9.07 -4.51
N SER A 14 -3.38 9.37 -3.43
CA SER A 14 -2.80 9.89 -2.18
C SER A 14 -2.42 8.77 -1.21
N ARG A 15 -3.20 7.68 -1.20
CA ARG A 15 -3.05 6.57 -0.26
C ARG A 15 -3.36 5.24 -0.94
N PHE A 16 -2.75 4.19 -0.43
CA PHE A 16 -3.06 2.82 -0.82
C PHE A 16 -3.71 2.10 0.35
N THR A 17 -4.84 1.43 0.10
CA THR A 17 -5.47 0.53 1.06
C THR A 17 -4.49 -0.57 1.48
N TRP A 18 -4.55 -0.96 2.75
CA TRP A 18 -3.63 -1.93 3.32
C TRP A 18 -4.41 -3.04 4.01
N ASP A 19 -4.47 -4.20 3.34
CA ASP A 19 -5.19 -5.38 3.80
C ASP A 19 -4.23 -6.52 4.19
N GLU A 20 -4.80 -7.65 4.59
CA GLU A 20 -4.02 -8.82 5.00
C GLU A 20 -3.16 -9.35 3.84
N GLU A 21 -3.72 -9.36 2.64
CA GLU A 21 -3.04 -9.86 1.46
C GLU A 21 -1.80 -9.01 1.15
N THR A 22 -1.93 -7.70 1.23
CA THR A 22 -0.82 -6.75 1.06
C THR A 22 0.24 -6.93 2.15
N ALA A 23 -0.17 -7.10 3.41
CA ALA A 23 0.75 -7.41 4.51
C ALA A 23 1.52 -8.74 4.28
N GLN A 24 0.84 -9.78 3.80
CA GLN A 24 1.46 -11.06 3.45
C GLN A 24 2.42 -10.92 2.25
N ARG A 25 2.06 -10.14 1.22
CA ARG A 25 2.95 -9.83 0.09
C ARG A 25 4.20 -9.09 0.56
N LEU A 26 4.06 -8.10 1.44
CA LEU A 26 5.21 -7.40 2.02
C LEU A 26 6.18 -8.38 2.71
N ARG A 27 5.66 -9.29 3.56
CA ARG A 27 6.48 -10.31 4.23
C ARG A 27 7.21 -11.21 3.22
N LYS A 28 6.53 -11.63 2.14
CA LYS A 28 7.11 -12.44 1.07
C LYS A 28 8.21 -11.70 0.31
N LEU A 29 7.96 -10.44 -0.07
CA LEU A 29 8.91 -9.60 -0.81
C LEU A 29 10.14 -9.26 0.04
N ARG A 30 9.96 -9.00 1.35
CA ARG A 30 11.08 -8.77 2.27
C ARG A 30 11.96 -10.02 2.38
N GLY A 31 11.36 -11.21 2.40
CA GLY A 31 12.07 -12.47 2.48
C GLY A 31 13.01 -12.53 3.69
N LYS A 32 14.31 -12.68 3.42
CA LYS A 32 15.36 -12.77 4.46
C LYS A 32 15.87 -11.40 4.95
N THR A 33 15.46 -10.29 4.34
CA THR A 33 15.85 -8.95 4.78
C THR A 33 15.25 -8.69 6.15
N SER A 34 16.03 -8.24 7.14
CA SER A 34 15.49 -7.91 8.45
C SER A 34 14.55 -6.70 8.38
N ARG A 35 13.61 -6.58 9.32
CA ARG A 35 12.74 -5.40 9.41
C ARG A 35 13.54 -4.12 9.61
N ASP A 36 14.58 -4.15 10.43
CA ASP A 36 15.48 -3.00 10.65
C ASP A 36 16.16 -2.54 9.36
N LYS A 37 16.66 -3.49 8.56
CA LYS A 37 17.31 -3.17 7.29
C LYS A 37 16.33 -2.56 6.30
N LEU A 38 15.10 -3.09 6.24
CA LEU A 38 14.05 -2.52 5.40
C LEU A 38 13.64 -1.12 5.89
N ALA A 39 13.40 -0.97 7.19
CA ALA A 39 13.03 0.28 7.83
C ALA A 39 14.07 1.38 7.57
N SER A 40 15.35 1.06 7.77
CA SER A 40 16.47 1.98 7.52
C SER A 40 16.51 2.44 6.06
N LYS A 41 16.42 1.50 5.10
CA LYS A 41 16.39 1.85 3.67
C LYS A 41 15.16 2.69 3.27
N ALA A 42 14.02 2.42 3.89
CA ALA A 42 12.77 3.14 3.64
C ALA A 42 12.70 4.48 4.40
N GLY A 43 13.66 4.81 5.27
CA GLY A 43 13.60 6.01 6.11
C GLY A 43 12.44 5.98 7.11
N ARG A 44 12.15 4.79 7.68
CA ARG A 44 11.06 4.54 8.63
C ARG A 44 11.55 3.75 9.83
N SER A 45 10.68 3.59 10.84
CA SER A 45 11.00 2.80 12.04
C SER A 45 10.75 1.30 11.85
N ASN A 46 11.41 0.46 12.64
CA ASN A 46 11.13 -0.98 12.67
C ASN A 46 9.65 -1.24 12.99
N THR A 47 9.11 -0.54 14.00
CA THR A 47 7.71 -0.64 14.41
C THR A 47 6.75 -0.33 13.28
N PHE A 48 7.07 0.64 12.42
CA PHE A 48 6.28 0.92 11.23
C PHE A 48 6.23 -0.31 10.32
N ILE A 49 7.37 -0.92 9.98
CA ILE A 49 7.40 -2.16 9.18
C ILE A 49 6.68 -3.32 9.88
N GLN A 50 6.81 -3.45 11.20
CA GLN A 50 6.13 -4.48 11.99
C GLN A 50 4.60 -4.34 11.91
N ASN A 51 4.09 -3.10 12.00
CA ASN A 51 2.67 -2.78 11.88
C ASN A 51 2.16 -3.09 10.46
N LEU A 52 2.93 -2.75 9.42
CA LEU A 52 2.58 -3.06 8.02
C LEU A 52 2.55 -4.55 7.73
N GLU A 53 3.46 -5.29 8.34
CA GLU A 53 3.43 -6.75 8.31
C GLU A 53 2.40 -7.33 9.27
N TRP A 54 1.48 -6.55 9.86
CA TRP A 54 0.43 -7.02 10.77
C TRP A 54 0.93 -7.94 11.90
N ALA A 55 2.20 -7.80 12.29
CA ALA A 55 2.79 -8.55 13.39
C ALA A 55 2.41 -7.95 14.74
N ASN A 56 1.78 -6.77 14.74
CA ASN A 56 1.09 -6.18 15.88
C ASN A 56 -0.42 -6.09 15.56
N PRO A 57 -1.28 -6.93 16.16
CA PRO A 57 -2.70 -6.93 15.87
C PRO A 57 -3.40 -5.61 16.21
N GLY A 58 -2.89 -4.86 17.20
CA GLY A 58 -3.50 -3.62 17.67
C GLY A 58 -3.20 -2.39 16.82
N ASN A 59 -2.23 -2.47 15.90
CA ASN A 59 -1.77 -1.34 15.10
C ASN A 59 -1.69 -1.70 13.61
N ARG A 60 -2.79 -2.21 13.06
CA ARG A 60 -2.92 -2.50 11.63
C ARG A 60 -3.43 -1.25 10.92
N PRO A 61 -2.67 -0.68 9.98
CA PRO A 61 -3.20 0.44 9.20
C PRO A 61 -4.23 -0.06 8.20
N GLU A 62 -5.30 0.71 8.00
CA GLU A 62 -6.27 0.50 6.92
C GLU A 62 -5.72 0.99 5.57
N SER A 63 -4.80 1.95 5.61
CA SER A 63 -4.13 2.50 4.43
C SER A 63 -2.80 3.13 4.78
N ILE A 64 -1.91 3.28 3.79
CA ILE A 64 -0.65 4.02 3.90
C ILE A 64 -0.58 5.16 2.89
N SER A 65 0.27 6.15 3.15
CA SER A 65 0.53 7.22 2.19
C SER A 65 1.21 6.67 0.93
N LYS A 66 1.04 7.37 -0.19
CA LYS A 66 1.76 7.08 -1.43
C LYS A 66 3.27 7.13 -1.21
N GLU A 67 3.75 8.12 -0.47
CA GLU A 67 5.17 8.30 -0.18
C GLU A 67 5.75 7.09 0.57
N ASP A 68 5.03 6.58 1.57
CA ASP A 68 5.43 5.37 2.30
C ASP A 68 5.41 4.13 1.40
N ALA A 69 4.38 3.99 0.56
CA ALA A 69 4.27 2.87 -0.37
C ALA A 69 5.46 2.81 -1.31
N PHE A 70 5.83 3.94 -1.91
CA PHE A 70 7.01 4.03 -2.77
C PHE A 70 8.31 3.87 -2.00
N ALA A 71 8.43 4.40 -0.79
CA ALA A 71 9.63 4.22 0.04
C ALA A 71 9.91 2.75 0.33
N ILE A 72 8.87 1.96 0.65
CA ILE A 72 8.98 0.52 0.89
C ILE A 72 9.36 -0.23 -0.39
N CYS A 73 8.68 0.05 -1.50
CA CYS A 73 8.96 -0.59 -2.78
C CYS A 73 10.40 -0.30 -3.26
N ASN A 74 10.84 0.96 -3.16
CA ASN A 74 12.21 1.36 -3.49
C ASN A 74 13.24 0.68 -2.57
N ALA A 75 12.95 0.57 -1.28
CA ALA A 75 13.84 -0.11 -0.32
C ALA A 75 13.98 -1.62 -0.59
N LEU A 76 12.95 -2.23 -1.18
CA LEU A 76 12.91 -3.63 -1.62
C LEU A 76 13.43 -3.84 -3.05
N ASP A 77 13.73 -2.76 -3.78
CA ASP A 77 14.10 -2.79 -5.20
C ASP A 77 13.04 -3.51 -6.06
N VAL A 78 11.77 -3.19 -5.81
CA VAL A 78 10.63 -3.73 -6.57
C VAL A 78 9.71 -2.62 -7.04
N PRO A 79 9.07 -2.78 -8.20
CA PRO A 79 8.08 -1.81 -8.63
C PRO A 79 6.80 -1.90 -7.80
N ILE A 80 6.04 -0.79 -7.76
CA ILE A 80 4.83 -0.66 -6.93
C ILE A 80 3.78 -1.75 -7.17
N TRP A 81 3.65 -2.23 -8.41
CA TRP A 81 2.70 -3.28 -8.79
C TRP A 81 3.07 -4.68 -8.26
N LYS A 82 4.28 -4.89 -7.72
CA LYS A 82 4.58 -6.15 -6.99
C LYS A 82 3.91 -6.19 -5.62
N LEU A 83 3.74 -5.03 -4.99
CA LEU A 83 3.07 -4.91 -3.70
C LEU A 83 1.56 -4.69 -3.89
N PHE A 84 1.19 -3.90 -4.89
CA PHE A 84 -0.19 -3.58 -5.28
C PHE A 84 -0.47 -4.03 -6.73
N PRO A 85 -0.58 -5.34 -7.00
CA PRO A 85 -0.79 -5.90 -8.34
C PRO A 85 -2.15 -5.52 -8.94
N ALA A 86 -3.13 -5.19 -8.10
CA ALA A 86 -4.40 -4.62 -8.52
C ALA A 86 -4.71 -3.41 -7.63
N LEU A 87 -5.13 -2.32 -8.26
CA LEU A 87 -5.78 -1.21 -7.58
C LEU A 87 -7.27 -1.48 -7.63
N VAL A 88 -7.83 -1.91 -6.49
CA VAL A 88 -9.29 -2.01 -6.37
C VAL A 88 -9.81 -0.61 -6.09
N ILE A 89 -10.55 -0.08 -7.05
CA ILE A 89 -11.31 1.15 -6.87
C ILE A 89 -12.70 0.72 -6.46
N ASN A 90 -13.14 1.11 -5.27
CA ASN A 90 -14.55 0.98 -4.92
C ASN A 90 -15.33 2.06 -5.71
N PRO A 91 -16.17 1.69 -6.71
CA PRO A 91 -16.88 2.66 -7.53
C PRO A 91 -17.87 3.48 -6.72
N GLU A 92 -18.49 2.89 -5.70
CA GLU A 92 -19.46 3.58 -4.82
C GLU A 92 -18.75 4.66 -4.00
N SER A 93 -17.62 4.32 -3.38
CA SER A 93 -16.79 5.28 -2.64
C SER A 93 -16.24 6.37 -3.56
N LEU A 94 -15.85 6.02 -4.80
CA LEU A 94 -15.41 7.01 -5.78
C LEU A 94 -16.54 7.97 -6.16
N GLN A 95 -17.75 7.45 -6.43
CA GLN A 95 -18.91 8.27 -6.74
C GLN A 95 -19.27 9.21 -5.58
N GLU A 96 -19.20 8.73 -4.35
CA GLU A 96 -19.44 9.55 -3.16
C GLU A 96 -18.40 10.68 -3.04
N ILE A 97 -17.11 10.37 -3.14
CA ILE A 97 -16.03 11.37 -3.13
C ILE A 97 -16.23 12.42 -4.24
N CYS A 98 -16.55 11.98 -5.46
CA CYS A 98 -16.78 12.88 -6.59
C CYS A 98 -18.00 13.77 -6.39
N LYS A 99 -19.08 13.30 -5.74
CA LYS A 99 -20.25 14.13 -5.42
C LYS A 99 -19.89 15.22 -4.41
N THR A 100 -19.11 14.88 -3.39
CA THR A 100 -18.75 15.82 -2.31
C THR A 100 -17.74 16.89 -2.74
N LEU A 101 -16.91 16.61 -3.75
CA LEU A 101 -15.92 17.56 -4.30
C LEU A 101 -16.48 18.51 -5.37
N LEU A 102 -17.69 18.22 -5.89
CA LEU A 102 -18.37 19.01 -6.92
C LEU A 102 -19.49 19.91 -6.36
N THR A 103 -19.71 19.88 -5.05
CA THR A 103 -20.57 20.80 -4.29
C THR A 103 -19.75 21.74 -3.43
#